data_AF-A0AA92V066-F1
#
_entry.id   AF-A0AA92V066-F1
#
_cell.length_a   1.000
_cell.length_b   1.000
_cell.length_c   1.000
_cell.angle_alpha   90.00
_cell.angle_beta   90.00
_cell.angle_gamma   90.00
#
_symmetry.space_group_name_H-M   'P 1'
#
loop_
_entity.id
_entity.type
_entity.pdbx_description
1 polymer ?
#
loop_
_entity_poly.entity_id
_entity_poly.type
_entity_poly.pdbx_seq_one_letter_code
_entity_poly.pdbx_strand_id
1 'polypeptide(L)'
;MKKSRNRRRRTAKLTRKDISRCKFFAIKGRQMNAYKVEIKFWRDNNVVASVVFIDDAPNKQTIIRWYDHRYFALRYGAKEAEPLNMTLAKWKTINND
;
A
#
# COMPACT_ATOMS: atom_id res chain seq x y z
N MET A 1 6.23 38.44 18.33
CA MET A 1 5.00 37.66 18.04
C MET A 1 5.38 36.22 17.65
N LYS A 2 5.28 35.25 18.57
CA LYS A 2 5.63 33.84 18.29
C LYS A 2 4.60 33.25 17.32
N LYS A 3 4.98 33.05 16.05
CA LYS A 3 4.15 32.34 15.07
C LYS A 3 4.03 30.88 15.52
N SER A 4 2.86 30.46 15.99
CA SER A 4 2.59 29.05 16.30
C SER A 4 2.71 28.25 14.99
N ARG A 5 3.77 27.45 14.90
CA ARG A 5 4.09 26.64 13.72
C ARG A 5 3.26 25.36 13.77
N ASN A 6 1.93 25.48 13.88
CA ASN A 6 1.00 24.35 13.73
C ASN A 6 0.86 23.99 12.25
N ARG A 7 1.97 23.64 11.60
CA ARG A 7 1.95 22.95 10.32
C ARG A 7 1.51 21.53 10.63
N ARG A 8 0.21 21.33 10.86
CA ARG A 8 -0.43 20.02 10.97
C ARG A 8 0.04 19.27 9.73
N ARG A 9 1.01 18.36 9.88
CA ARG A 9 1.48 17.51 8.78
C ARG A 9 0.20 16.86 8.26
N ARG A 10 -0.29 17.28 7.09
CA ARG A 10 -1.32 16.52 6.39
C ARG A 10 -0.62 15.22 6.04
N THR A 11 -0.67 14.24 6.96
CA THR A 11 -0.33 12.87 6.63
C THR A 11 -1.29 12.54 5.51
N ALA A 12 -0.80 12.49 4.27
CA ALA A 12 -1.59 12.02 3.15
C ALA A 12 -2.11 10.63 3.55
N LYS A 13 -3.38 10.58 3.93
CA LYS A 13 -4.10 9.35 4.26
C LYS A 13 -4.73 8.88 2.96
N LEU A 14 -4.66 7.58 2.69
CA LEU A 14 -5.43 7.00 1.61
C LEU A 14 -6.91 7.28 1.86
N THR A 15 -7.61 7.82 0.86
CA THR A 15 -9.05 8.00 0.99
C THR A 15 -9.72 6.64 0.92
N ARG A 16 -10.94 6.54 1.46
CA ARG A 16 -11.75 5.32 1.35
C ARG A 16 -11.94 4.87 -0.11
N LYS A 17 -12.01 5.82 -1.05
CA LYS A 17 -12.13 5.55 -2.49
C LYS A 17 -10.85 4.91 -3.05
N ASP A 18 -9.68 5.38 -2.63
CA ASP A 18 -8.39 4.80 -3.03
C ASP A 18 -8.24 3.38 -2.50
N ILE A 19 -8.61 3.16 -1.22
CA ILE A 19 -8.61 1.83 -0.60
C ILE A 19 -9.58 0.88 -1.30
N SER A 20 -10.77 1.36 -1.71
CA SER A 20 -11.73 0.55 -2.45
C SER A 20 -11.18 0.08 -3.81
N ARG A 21 -10.40 0.92 -4.50
CA ARG A 21 -9.72 0.53 -5.74
C ARG A 21 -8.60 -0.46 -5.46
N CYS A 22 -7.83 -0.27 -4.38
CA CYS A 22 -6.80 -1.22 -3.93
C CYS A 22 -7.39 -2.61 -3.67
N LYS A 23 -8.55 -2.67 -3.01
CA LYS A 23 -9.25 -3.91 -2.69
C LYS A 23 -9.58 -4.71 -3.95
N PHE A 24 -9.97 -4.05 -5.04
CA PHE A 24 -10.24 -4.72 -6.31
C PHE A 24 -8.99 -5.44 -6.84
N PHE A 25 -7.86 -4.75 -6.94
CA PHE A 25 -6.60 -5.33 -7.43
C PHE A 25 -6.05 -6.42 -6.51
N ALA A 26 -6.13 -6.21 -5.19
CA ALA A 26 -5.75 -7.21 -4.20
C ALA A 26 -6.59 -8.51 -4.30
N ILE A 27 -7.90 -8.38 -4.49
CA ILE A 27 -8.78 -9.55 -4.69
C ILE A 27 -8.45 -10.25 -6.01
N LYS A 28 -8.25 -9.50 -7.10
CA LYS A 28 -7.93 -10.08 -8.41
C LYS A 28 -6.58 -10.80 -8.41
N GLY A 29 -5.56 -10.21 -7.78
CA GLY A 29 -4.26 -10.88 -7.58
C GLY A 29 -4.42 -12.23 -6.89
N ARG A 30 -5.12 -12.28 -5.77
CA ARG A 30 -5.37 -13.53 -5.05
C ARG A 30 -6.18 -14.55 -5.86
N GLN A 31 -7.21 -14.12 -6.59
CA GLN A 31 -7.96 -15.01 -7.48
C GLN A 31 -7.08 -15.65 -8.56
N MET A 32 -6.01 -14.97 -8.96
CA MET A 32 -5.00 -15.46 -9.92
C MET A 32 -3.86 -16.22 -9.25
N ASN A 33 -3.94 -16.47 -7.93
CA ASN A 33 -2.86 -17.02 -7.11
C ASN A 33 -1.54 -16.22 -7.24
N ALA A 34 -1.64 -14.92 -7.49
CA ALA A 34 -0.48 -14.04 -7.59
C ALA A 34 -0.04 -13.61 -6.18
N TYR A 35 1.21 -13.91 -5.85
CA TYR A 35 1.84 -13.43 -4.61
C TYR A 35 1.93 -11.90 -4.57
N LYS A 36 2.21 -11.29 -5.73
CA LYS A 36 2.46 -9.85 -5.87
C LYS A 36 1.80 -9.30 -7.13
N VAL A 37 1.11 -8.17 -6.98
CA VAL A 37 0.55 -7.38 -8.09
C VAL A 37 1.15 -5.99 -8.05
N GLU A 38 1.73 -5.54 -9.15
CA GLU A 38 2.30 -4.19 -9.27
C GLU A 38 1.62 -3.43 -10.40
N ILE A 39 1.12 -2.24 -10.09
CA ILE A 39 0.57 -1.29 -11.06
C ILE A 39 1.63 -0.20 -11.25
N LYS A 40 2.10 -0.04 -12.49
CA LYS A 40 3.06 1.01 -12.88
C LYS A 40 2.35 2.06 -13.71
N PHE A 41 2.49 3.32 -13.30
CA PHE A 41 2.07 4.47 -14.08
C PHE A 41 3.27 4.94 -14.90
N TRP A 42 3.18 4.80 -16.21
CA TRP A 42 4.22 5.21 -17.14
C TRP A 42 3.92 6.62 -17.66
N ARG A 43 4.98 7.41 -17.80
CA ARG A 43 4.99 8.62 -18.62
C ARG A 43 6.16 8.46 -19.57
N ASP A 44 5.85 8.40 -20.87
CA ASP A 44 6.81 8.03 -21.89
C ASP A 44 7.49 6.70 -21.54
N ASN A 45 8.82 6.69 -21.41
CA ASN A 45 9.61 5.50 -21.09
C ASN A 45 9.95 5.38 -19.59
N ASN A 46 9.37 6.20 -18.73
CA ASN A 46 9.69 6.23 -17.30
C ASN A 46 8.47 5.90 -16.42
N VAL A 47 8.70 5.08 -15.39
CA VAL A 47 7.69 4.82 -14.34
C VAL A 47 7.66 6.02 -13.40
N VAL A 48 6.56 6.78 -13.42
CA VAL A 48 6.38 7.96 -12.57
C VAL A 48 5.76 7.63 -11.21
N ALA A 49 5.07 6.50 -11.10
CA ALA A 49 4.51 6.00 -9.86
C ALA A 49 4.31 4.49 -9.93
N SER A 50 4.40 3.81 -8.79
CA SER A 50 4.02 2.40 -8.67
C SER A 50 3.19 2.16 -7.43
N VAL A 51 2.20 1.27 -7.52
CA VAL A 51 1.48 0.74 -6.37
C VAL A 51 1.63 -0.77 -6.37
N VAL A 52 2.03 -1.33 -5.24
CA VAL A 52 2.25 -2.78 -5.10
C VAL A 52 1.28 -3.35 -4.08
N PHE A 53 0.69 -4.49 -4.40
CA PHE A 53 -0.14 -5.30 -3.52
C PHE A 53 0.57 -6.63 -3.32
N ILE A 54 0.84 -6.98 -2.07
CA ILE A 54 1.49 -8.23 -1.70
C ILE A 54 0.53 -9.00 -0.81
N ASP A 55 0.27 -10.25 -1.17
CA ASP A 55 -0.58 -11.09 -0.36
C ASP A 55 0.19 -11.64 0.86
N ASP A 56 -0.20 -11.20 2.06
CA ASP A 56 0.36 -11.63 3.33
C ASP A 56 -0.64 -12.57 4.01
N ALA A 57 -0.85 -13.72 3.36
CA ALA A 57 -1.79 -14.76 3.77
C ALA A 57 -1.62 -15.23 5.22
N PRO A 58 -0.39 -15.44 5.75
CA PRO A 58 -0.19 -15.82 7.16
C PRO A 58 -0.80 -14.82 8.15
N ASN A 59 -0.76 -13.53 7.81
CA ASN A 59 -1.33 -12.46 8.64
C ASN A 59 -2.74 -12.04 8.20
N LYS A 60 -3.37 -12.78 7.27
CA LYS A 60 -4.71 -12.52 6.73
C LYS A 60 -4.91 -11.07 6.26
N GLN A 61 -3.91 -10.53 5.57
CA GLN A 61 -3.92 -9.15 5.09
C GLN A 61 -3.26 -9.02 3.73
N THR A 62 -3.56 -7.92 3.04
CA THR A 62 -2.80 -7.48 1.87
C THR A 62 -1.95 -6.29 2.29
N ILE A 63 -0.65 -6.37 2.03
CA ILE A 63 0.28 -5.26 2.20
C ILE A 63 0.25 -4.41 0.94
N ILE A 64 0.07 -3.11 1.11
CA ILE A 64 -0.03 -2.15 0.03
C ILE A 64 1.18 -1.21 0.14
N ARG A 65 2.07 -1.22 -0.86
CA ARG A 65 3.08 -0.18 -1.03
C ARG A 65 2.49 0.88 -1.94
N TRP A 66 2.24 2.06 -1.40
CA TRP A 66 1.68 3.17 -2.15
C TRP A 66 2.74 3.91 -2.98
N TYR A 67 2.31 4.81 -3.86
CA TYR A 67 3.21 5.52 -4.78
C TYR A 67 4.24 6.41 -4.06
N ASP A 68 3.97 6.81 -2.81
CA ASP A 68 4.87 7.58 -1.96
C ASP A 68 5.77 6.69 -1.09
N HIS A 69 5.88 5.40 -1.44
CA HIS A 69 6.64 4.36 -0.73
C HIS A 69 6.16 4.08 0.69
N ARG A 70 5.01 4.62 1.13
CA ARG A 70 4.41 4.25 2.41
C ARG A 70 3.72 2.91 2.31
N TYR A 71 3.74 2.19 3.41
CA TYR A 71 3.09 0.90 3.53
C TYR A 71 1.78 1.01 4.29
N PHE A 72 0.80 0.24 3.82
CA PHE A 72 -0.48 0.09 4.47
C PHE A 72 -0.83 -1.40 4.55
N ALA A 73 -1.61 -1.78 5.55
CA ALA A 73 -2.15 -3.12 5.70
C ALA A 73 -3.66 -3.08 5.54
N LEU A 74 -4.18 -3.86 4.59
CA LEU A 74 -5.61 -4.09 4.42
C LEU A 74 -5.93 -5.50 4.88
N ARG A 75 -6.50 -5.64 6.08
CA ARG A 75 -6.96 -6.94 6.59
C ARG A 75 -8.08 -7.50 5.71
N TYR A 76 -8.15 -8.83 5.60
CA TYR A 76 -9.23 -9.47 4.86
C TYR A 76 -10.58 -9.13 5.48
N GLY A 77 -11.55 -8.76 4.64
CA GLY A 77 -12.87 -8.30 5.08
C GLY A 77 -12.92 -6.86 5.60
N ALA A 78 -11.78 -6.22 5.86
CA ALA A 78 -11.75 -4.82 6.28
C ALA A 78 -12.21 -3.89 5.15
N LYS A 79 -12.76 -2.74 5.55
CA LYS A 79 -13.20 -1.66 4.66
C LYS A 79 -12.13 -0.57 4.51
N GLU A 80 -11.13 -0.58 5.38
CA GLU A 80 -10.11 0.46 5.50
C GLU A 80 -8.73 -0.19 5.64
N ALA A 81 -7.71 0.49 5.10
CA ALA A 81 -6.31 0.09 5.20
C ALA A 81 -5.62 1.00 6.23
N GLU A 82 -4.89 0.38 7.14
CA GLU A 82 -4.17 1.09 8.21
C GLU A 82 -2.71 1.31 7.81
N PRO A 83 -2.07 2.41 8.22
CA PRO A 83 -0.63 2.58 8.03
C PRO A 83 0.14 1.42 8.65
N LEU A 84 1.06 0.85 7.89
CA LEU A 84 1.93 -0.23 8.33
C LEU A 84 3.34 0.31 8.53
N ASN A 85 3.83 0.27 9.78
CA ASN A 85 5.24 0.51 10.05
C ASN A 85 6.05 -0.69 9.54
N MET A 86 6.67 -0.51 8.38
CA MET A 86 7.45 -1.55 7.74
C MET A 86 8.81 -1.72 8.45
N THR A 87 9.04 -2.88 9.04
CA THR A 87 10.35 -3.25 9.62
C THR A 87 11.22 -3.91 8.57
N LEU A 88 12.55 -3.87 8.75
CA LEU A 88 13.49 -4.52 7.82
C LEU A 88 13.25 -6.03 7.72
N ALA A 89 12.95 -6.68 8.85
CA ALA A 89 12.63 -8.11 8.87
C ALA A 89 11.40 -8.42 8.00
N LYS A 90 10.32 -7.66 8.19
CA LYS A 90 9.09 -7.84 7.40
C LYS A 90 9.31 -7.50 5.92
N TRP A 91 10.10 -6.48 5.63
CA TRP A 91 10.48 -6.12 4.26
C TRP A 91 11.25 -7.23 3.55
N LYS A 92 12.14 -7.95 4.26
CA LYS A 92 12.81 -9.13 3.72
C LYS A 92 11.83 -10.27 3.48
N THR A 93 10.94 -10.55 4.42
CA THR A 93 9.92 -11.60 4.25
C THR A 93 9.03 -11.38 3.03
N ILE A 94 8.67 -10.13 2.72
CA ILE A 94 7.79 -9.81 1.58
C ILE A 94 8.52 -9.70 0.23
N ASN A 95 9.85 -9.60 0.21
CA ASN A 95 10.63 -9.45 -1.03
C ASN A 95 11.62 -10.59 -1.29
N ASN A 96 11.79 -11.51 -0.35
CA ASN A 96 12.47 -12.77 -0.62
C ASN A 96 11.48 -13.65 -1.38
N ASP A 97 11.55 -13.55 -2.71
CA ASP A 97 11.08 -14.60 -3.62
C ASP A 97 11.88 -15.90 -3.37
#